data_AF-A0A1C5LV27-F1
#
_entry.id   AF-A0A1C5LV27-F1
#
_cell.length_a   1.000
_cell.length_b   1.000
_cell.length_c   1.000
_cell.angle_alpha   90.00
_cell.angle_beta   90.00
_cell.angle_gamma   90.00
#
_symmetry.space_group_name_H-M   'P 1'
#
loop_
_entity.id
_entity.type
_entity.pdbx_description
1 polymer ?
#
loop_
_entity_poly.entity_id
_entity_poly.type
_entity_poly.pdbx_seq_one_letter_code
_entity_poly.pdbx_strand_id
1 'polypeptide(L)'
;MVFNTFIKCQVCRSITRVRLQVGWQEEHPIVVACGKCGTSLSGSVKIGQDRPGLKFSFDNADEIPDAEADYMVECSGEFPTVKQGKAAELEEVVITPFIRYMNRMKTDDSYEQFGKAVSQLNATEKKWKSYKRIIDLFRSNSEYLVQEIQKEFSGQYFQCRDESEVLRAVHMIEVHGFYSALKKDILDNPSFSAGIMKLDSVQLKSLVDFLNSHDGYHLEELQDLIYKVYDDFIKIYQRLIPALALQYCKDDSFDFEVEGSTTSSFDSVKQFYLDVYEALGNLLVIPVALNNIKYRADANSMNPLEKNVSSLEDYLKLPKASRYHFCLNTEVYTDFLDVVVNAKLRNAIGHNDVECDAVSQVITYIPNPKDRTIKKTEYLLEFENEAMHMFQALLGVSEYLYRLRELSLMYDGKIPLMVQERANWPKKIGRNDPCPCGSGKKYKFCHGKN
;
A
#
# COMPACT_ATOMS: atom_id res chain seq x y z
N MET A 1 -8.21 25.67 -1.70
CA MET A 1 -7.98 26.82 -2.60
C MET A 1 -7.68 26.25 -3.98
N VAL A 2 -8.09 26.92 -5.05
CA VAL A 2 -7.81 26.44 -6.41
C VAL A 2 -6.91 27.45 -7.13
N PHE A 3 -5.88 26.96 -7.79
CA PHE A 3 -4.97 27.72 -8.63
C PHE A 3 -5.11 27.25 -10.08
N ASN A 4 -5.10 28.19 -11.03
CA ASN A 4 -5.13 27.87 -12.44
C ASN A 4 -3.75 28.11 -13.03
N THR A 5 -3.22 27.11 -13.72
CA THR A 5 -2.08 27.28 -14.62
C THR A 5 -2.49 26.80 -16.01
N PHE A 6 -1.86 27.36 -17.04
CA PHE A 6 -2.15 27.05 -18.43
C PHE A 6 -0.93 26.39 -19.04
N ILE A 7 -1.13 25.20 -19.61
CA ILE A 7 -0.07 24.44 -20.26
C ILE A 7 -0.36 24.29 -21.73
N LYS A 8 0.68 24.44 -22.54
CA LYS A 8 0.65 24.25 -23.99
C LYS A 8 1.35 22.94 -24.34
N CYS A 9 0.62 22.02 -24.98
CA CYS A 9 1.20 20.77 -25.44
C CYS A 9 2.35 21.03 -26.43
N GLN A 10 3.53 20.46 -26.20
CA GLN A 10 4.67 20.63 -27.11
C GLN A 10 4.46 19.95 -28.47
N VAL A 11 3.57 18.96 -28.55
CA VAL A 11 3.25 18.21 -29.78
C VAL A 11 2.24 18.95 -30.64
N CYS A 12 1.00 19.10 -30.18
CA CYS A 12 -0.11 19.62 -30.99
C CYS A 12 -0.46 21.09 -30.71
N ARG A 13 0.24 21.72 -29.77
CA ARG A 13 0.08 23.13 -29.36
C ARG A 13 -1.28 23.49 -28.74
N SER A 14 -2.15 22.51 -28.48
CA SER A 14 -3.40 22.72 -27.76
C SER A 14 -3.14 23.19 -26.32
N ILE A 15 -4.02 24.07 -25.83
CA ILE A 15 -3.91 24.67 -24.51
C ILE A 15 -4.86 23.95 -23.56
N THR A 16 -4.33 23.51 -22.42
CA THR A 16 -5.10 22.90 -21.33
C THR A 16 -4.99 23.77 -20.09
N ARG A 17 -6.14 24.15 -19.52
CA ARG A 17 -6.23 24.78 -18.21
C ARG A 17 -6.14 23.71 -17.13
N VAL A 18 -5.08 23.74 -16.34
CA VAL A 18 -4.90 22.89 -15.17
C VAL A 18 -5.45 23.62 -13.96
N ARG A 19 -6.57 23.11 -13.43
CA ARG A 19 -7.24 23.60 -12.23
C ARG A 19 -6.74 22.83 -11.01
N LEU A 20 -5.64 23.29 -10.41
CA LEU A 20 -5.01 22.64 -9.26
C LEU A 20 -5.73 22.97 -7.95
N GLN A 21 -6.19 21.96 -7.23
CA GLN A 21 -6.52 22.05 -5.82
C GLN A 21 -5.21 22.16 -5.02
N VAL A 22 -4.96 23.32 -4.43
CA VAL A 22 -3.80 23.54 -3.55
C VAL A 22 -4.08 22.85 -2.22
N GLY A 23 -3.35 21.75 -1.99
CA GLY A 23 -3.40 20.94 -0.78
C GLY A 23 -2.20 21.17 0.15
N TRP A 24 -2.02 20.25 1.10
CA TRP A 24 -0.99 20.33 2.14
C TRP A 24 0.26 19.49 1.83
N GLN A 25 0.28 18.75 0.71
CA GLN A 25 1.50 18.09 0.25
C GLN A 25 2.55 19.12 -0.20
N GLU A 26 3.80 18.93 0.20
CA GLU A 26 4.93 19.80 -0.19
C GLU A 26 5.25 19.68 -1.70
N GLU A 27 5.07 18.49 -2.26
CA GLU A 27 5.26 18.18 -3.67
C GLU A 27 4.39 16.98 -4.06
N HIS A 28 3.85 16.97 -5.27
CA HIS A 28 3.24 15.77 -5.85
C HIS A 28 3.36 15.78 -7.39
N PRO A 29 3.34 14.60 -8.03
CA PRO A 29 3.29 14.52 -9.49
C PRO A 29 1.98 15.06 -10.06
N ILE A 30 2.04 15.55 -11.30
CA ILE A 30 0.88 15.88 -12.14
C ILE A 30 1.04 15.10 -13.44
N VAL A 31 0.06 14.27 -13.76
CA VAL A 31 -0.02 13.50 -14.98
C VAL A 31 -1.41 13.68 -15.55
N VAL A 32 -1.50 14.36 -16.70
CA VAL A 32 -2.76 14.63 -17.41
C VAL A 32 -2.58 14.29 -18.88
N ALA A 33 -3.64 14.19 -19.67
CA ALA A 33 -3.52 13.99 -21.11
C ALA A 33 -3.62 15.32 -21.88
N CYS A 34 -3.17 15.33 -23.13
CA CYS A 34 -3.55 16.36 -24.07
C CYS A 34 -4.88 15.96 -24.71
N GLY A 35 -5.96 16.70 -24.45
CA GLY A 35 -7.29 16.37 -24.98
C GLY A 35 -7.39 16.36 -26.52
N LYS A 36 -6.44 16.97 -27.23
CA LYS A 36 -6.42 16.99 -28.71
C LYS A 36 -5.66 15.81 -29.33
N CYS A 37 -4.45 15.50 -28.84
CA CYS A 37 -3.60 14.45 -29.45
C CYS A 37 -3.40 13.22 -28.58
N GLY A 38 -3.97 13.17 -27.38
CA GLY A 38 -3.92 12.02 -26.47
C GLY A 38 -2.57 11.79 -25.77
N THR A 39 -1.53 12.54 -26.10
CA THR A 39 -0.21 12.36 -25.45
C THR A 39 -0.30 12.71 -23.96
N SER A 40 0.33 11.90 -23.11
CA SER A 40 0.47 12.21 -21.68
C SER A 40 1.29 13.48 -21.52
N LEU A 41 0.89 14.37 -20.63
CA LEU A 41 1.57 15.58 -20.20
C LEU A 41 1.95 15.39 -18.73
N SER A 42 3.24 15.18 -18.48
CA SER A 42 3.77 14.78 -17.18
C SER A 42 4.58 15.90 -16.55
N GLY A 43 4.49 16.02 -15.24
CA GLY A 43 5.18 17.03 -14.47
C GLY A 43 5.03 16.84 -12.97
N SER A 44 5.35 17.88 -12.21
CA SER A 44 5.11 17.97 -10.79
C SER A 44 4.79 19.41 -10.37
N VAL A 45 4.23 19.53 -9.17
CA VAL A 45 4.07 20.83 -8.50
C VAL A 45 4.70 20.78 -7.12
N LYS A 46 5.45 21.83 -6.79
CA LYS A 46 5.92 22.10 -5.44
C LYS A 46 5.06 23.18 -4.82
N ILE A 47 4.60 22.92 -3.59
CA ILE A 47 3.70 23.79 -2.83
C ILE A 47 4.44 24.25 -1.58
N GLY A 48 4.77 25.55 -1.53
CA GLY A 48 5.45 26.16 -0.40
C GLY A 48 4.55 26.25 0.83
N GLN A 49 4.84 25.43 1.84
CA GLN A 49 4.08 25.38 3.11
C GLN A 49 4.48 26.53 4.06
N ASP A 50 5.77 26.86 4.16
CA ASP A 50 6.26 27.96 5.03
C ASP A 50 6.21 29.34 4.38
N ARG A 51 6.34 29.38 3.05
CA ARG A 51 6.26 30.59 2.22
C ARG A 51 5.33 30.30 1.05
N PRO A 52 4.18 30.98 0.95
CA PRO A 52 3.23 30.73 -0.12
C PRO A 52 3.89 30.86 -1.49
N GLY A 53 3.78 29.81 -2.29
CA GLY A 53 4.32 29.76 -3.64
C GLY A 53 4.03 28.42 -4.29
N LEU A 54 3.76 28.45 -5.59
CA LEU A 54 3.59 27.27 -6.42
C LEU A 54 4.69 27.27 -7.48
N LYS A 55 5.31 26.12 -7.69
CA LYS A 55 6.28 25.93 -8.77
C LYS A 55 5.91 24.69 -9.55
N PHE A 56 5.47 24.88 -10.79
CA PHE A 56 5.19 23.82 -11.73
C PHE A 56 6.46 23.46 -12.52
N SER A 57 6.55 22.19 -12.91
CA SER A 57 7.57 21.69 -13.83
C SER A 57 6.91 20.63 -14.70
N PHE A 58 6.92 20.82 -16.02
CA PHE A 58 6.39 19.85 -16.97
C PHE A 58 7.49 19.40 -17.92
N ASP A 59 7.51 18.10 -18.21
CA ASP A 59 8.56 17.49 -19.06
C ASP A 59 8.27 17.69 -20.55
N ASN A 60 6.99 17.76 -20.91
CA ASN A 60 6.53 17.76 -22.30
C ASN A 60 5.33 18.70 -22.57
N ALA A 61 5.19 19.72 -21.72
CA ALA A 61 4.29 20.84 -21.89
C ALA A 61 4.97 22.14 -21.45
N ASP A 62 4.63 23.25 -22.09
CA ASP A 62 5.16 24.57 -21.75
C ASP A 62 4.13 25.33 -20.89
N GLU A 63 4.54 25.83 -19.72
CA GLU A 63 3.71 26.76 -18.95
C GLU A 63 3.61 28.09 -19.70
N ILE A 64 2.38 28.61 -19.86
CA ILE A 64 2.10 29.85 -20.57
C ILE A 64 1.26 30.80 -19.68
N PRO A 65 1.26 32.11 -19.97
CA PRO A 65 0.33 33.05 -19.34
C PRO A 65 -1.13 32.68 -19.63
N ASP A 66 -2.04 33.30 -18.86
CA ASP A 66 -3.48 33.15 -19.03
C ASP A 66 -3.92 33.27 -20.49
N ALA A 67 -4.65 32.27 -20.96
CA ALA A 67 -5.11 32.14 -22.33
C ALA A 67 -6.48 31.44 -22.39
N GLU A 68 -7.17 31.57 -23.53
CA GLU A 68 -8.32 30.70 -23.81
C GLU A 68 -7.84 29.26 -23.96
N ALA A 69 -8.44 28.34 -23.19
CA ALA A 69 -8.06 26.94 -23.17
C ALA A 69 -9.04 26.11 -24.00
N ASP A 70 -8.52 25.15 -24.76
CA ASP A 70 -9.34 24.18 -25.49
C ASP A 70 -9.95 23.15 -24.50
N TYR A 71 -9.16 22.78 -23.49
CA TYR A 71 -9.49 21.75 -22.50
C TYR A 71 -9.27 22.25 -21.07
N MET A 72 -9.97 21.63 -20.12
CA MET A 72 -9.74 21.82 -18.69
C MET A 72 -9.53 20.45 -18.03
N VAL A 73 -8.68 20.40 -17.01
CA VAL A 73 -8.53 19.25 -16.12
C VAL A 73 -8.38 19.72 -14.68
N GLU A 74 -9.04 19.03 -13.75
CA GLU A 74 -8.83 19.25 -12.32
C GLU A 74 -7.68 18.38 -11.81
N CYS A 75 -6.78 18.96 -11.03
CA CYS A 75 -5.67 18.24 -10.43
C CYS A 75 -5.67 18.34 -8.91
N SER A 76 -5.32 17.25 -8.23
CA SER A 76 -5.05 17.22 -6.79
C SER A 76 -4.03 16.13 -6.50
N GLY A 77 -3.10 16.39 -5.57
CA GLY A 77 -2.21 15.36 -5.05
C GLY A 77 -2.91 14.41 -4.08
N GLU A 78 -4.03 14.85 -3.51
CA GLU A 78 -4.71 14.18 -2.40
C GLU A 78 -5.98 13.44 -2.82
N PHE A 79 -6.76 14.00 -3.74
CA PHE A 79 -8.13 13.55 -3.99
C PHE A 79 -8.32 13.13 -5.44
N PRO A 80 -9.24 12.18 -5.70
CA PRO A 80 -9.79 11.99 -7.03
C PRO A 80 -10.36 13.30 -7.59
N THR A 81 -10.21 13.51 -8.88
CA THR A 81 -10.63 14.73 -9.57
C THR A 81 -11.48 14.43 -10.79
N VAL A 82 -12.25 15.43 -11.25
CA VAL A 82 -12.96 15.31 -12.54
C VAL A 82 -11.92 15.19 -13.65
N LYS A 83 -12.10 14.19 -14.51
CA LYS A 83 -11.22 13.94 -15.65
C LYS A 83 -11.24 15.10 -16.63
N GLN A 84 -10.25 15.09 -17.52
CA GLN A 84 -10.14 16.11 -18.54
C GLN A 84 -11.36 16.12 -19.48
N GLY A 85 -11.79 17.31 -19.86
CA GLY A 85 -12.85 17.54 -20.83
C GLY A 85 -12.64 18.86 -21.57
N LYS A 86 -13.56 19.20 -22.48
CA LYS A 86 -13.51 20.51 -23.15
C LYS A 86 -13.71 21.61 -22.11
N ALA A 87 -12.98 22.72 -22.26
CA ALA A 87 -13.05 23.80 -21.29
C ALA A 87 -14.49 24.32 -21.10
N ALA A 88 -15.23 24.51 -22.20
CA ALA A 88 -16.61 24.99 -22.18
C ALA A 88 -17.58 24.06 -21.44
N GLU A 89 -17.35 22.74 -21.48
CA GLU A 89 -18.19 21.75 -20.80
C GLU A 89 -17.90 21.69 -19.29
N LEU A 90 -16.67 22.06 -18.89
CA LEU A 90 -16.21 22.01 -17.50
C LEU A 90 -16.25 23.36 -16.77
N GLU A 91 -16.69 24.44 -17.43
CA GLU A 91 -16.87 25.75 -16.79
C GLU A 91 -17.83 25.71 -15.59
N GLU A 92 -18.80 24.80 -15.61
CA GLU A 92 -19.77 24.59 -14.53
C GLU A 92 -19.18 23.85 -13.31
N VAL A 93 -17.95 23.32 -13.41
CA VAL A 93 -17.25 22.68 -12.28
C VAL A 93 -16.72 23.75 -11.31
N VAL A 94 -17.64 24.25 -10.49
CA VAL A 94 -17.35 25.29 -9.50
C VAL A 94 -16.83 24.69 -8.20
N ILE A 95 -17.42 23.59 -7.75
CA ILE A 95 -17.07 22.96 -6.47
C ILE A 95 -15.65 22.41 -6.54
N THR A 96 -14.84 22.68 -5.52
CA THR A 96 -13.44 22.21 -5.48
C THR A 96 -13.38 20.72 -5.14
N PRO A 97 -12.32 20.00 -5.55
CA PRO A 97 -12.12 18.60 -5.17
C PRO A 97 -12.24 18.38 -3.66
N PHE A 98 -11.66 19.28 -2.86
CA PHE A 98 -11.77 19.22 -1.40
C PHE A 98 -13.21 19.31 -0.90
N ILE A 99 -14.03 20.24 -1.39
CA ILE A 99 -15.42 20.37 -0.93
C ILE A 99 -16.23 19.13 -1.34
N ARG A 100 -16.05 18.60 -2.57
CA ARG A 100 -16.70 17.36 -3.00
C ARG A 100 -16.33 16.20 -2.09
N TYR A 101 -15.04 16.07 -1.80
CA TYR A 101 -14.49 14.98 -1.00
C TYR A 101 -14.93 15.05 0.47
N MET A 102 -14.97 16.25 1.08
CA MET A 102 -15.50 16.43 2.44
C MET A 102 -16.95 15.97 2.60
N ASN A 103 -17.80 16.18 1.58
CA ASN A 103 -19.19 15.74 1.60
C ASN A 103 -19.36 14.21 1.47
N ARG A 104 -18.32 13.51 1.01
CA ARG A 104 -18.31 12.06 0.77
C ARG A 104 -17.68 11.26 1.92
N MET A 105 -17.10 11.92 2.92
CA MET A 105 -16.46 11.27 4.07
C MET A 105 -17.41 10.28 4.78
N LYS A 106 -16.88 9.12 5.16
CA LYS A 106 -17.67 8.09 5.88
C LYS A 106 -17.99 8.50 7.32
N THR A 107 -17.09 9.23 7.97
CA THR A 107 -17.27 9.73 9.35
C THR A 107 -16.67 11.13 9.50
N ASP A 108 -17.05 11.84 10.57
CA ASP A 108 -16.54 13.19 10.86
C ASP A 108 -15.01 13.23 11.03
N ASP A 109 -14.40 12.14 11.49
CA ASP A 109 -12.95 12.02 11.70
C ASP A 109 -12.18 11.57 10.45
N SER A 110 -12.87 11.19 9.37
CA SER A 110 -12.24 10.52 8.21
C SER A 110 -11.21 11.40 7.50
N TYR A 111 -11.47 12.70 7.38
CA TYR A 111 -10.50 13.63 6.80
C TYR A 111 -9.22 13.74 7.63
N GLU A 112 -9.35 13.83 8.95
CA GLU A 112 -8.22 13.91 9.86
C GLU A 112 -7.40 12.61 9.82
N GLN A 113 -8.07 11.46 9.79
CA GLN A 113 -7.41 10.15 9.68
C GLN A 113 -6.66 10.01 8.35
N PHE A 114 -7.27 10.41 7.23
CA PHE A 114 -6.62 10.44 5.93
C PHE A 114 -5.37 11.33 5.93
N GLY A 115 -5.48 12.56 6.45
CA GLY A 115 -4.35 13.48 6.56
C GLY A 115 -3.20 12.92 7.40
N LYS A 116 -3.52 12.24 8.51
CA LYS A 116 -2.52 11.55 9.35
C LYS A 116 -1.84 10.40 8.60
N ALA A 117 -2.60 9.59 7.87
CA ALA A 117 -2.06 8.49 7.09
C ALA A 117 -1.03 9.00 6.07
N VAL A 118 -1.38 10.00 5.27
CA VAL A 118 -0.44 10.55 4.28
C VAL A 118 0.73 11.28 4.94
N SER A 119 0.50 12.02 6.03
CA SER A 119 1.59 12.63 6.79
C SER A 119 2.61 11.61 7.27
N GLN A 120 2.14 10.43 7.71
CA GLN A 120 3.00 9.33 8.12
C GLN A 120 3.73 8.69 6.92
N LEU A 121 3.10 8.56 5.75
CA LEU A 121 3.79 8.12 4.53
C LEU A 121 4.90 9.10 4.12
N ASN A 122 4.63 10.40 4.15
CA ASN A 122 5.64 11.43 3.89
C ASN A 122 6.80 11.37 4.89
N ALA A 123 6.51 11.16 6.18
CA ALA A 123 7.55 10.99 7.19
C ALA A 123 8.38 9.72 6.97
N THR A 124 7.74 8.67 6.45
CA THR A 124 8.39 7.39 6.13
C THR A 124 9.31 7.52 4.93
N GLU A 125 8.88 8.17 3.85
CA GLU A 125 9.72 8.48 2.68
C GLU A 125 10.98 9.25 3.10
N LYS A 126 10.83 10.31 3.91
CA LYS A 126 11.94 11.13 4.41
C LYS A 126 12.98 10.32 5.19
N LYS A 127 12.56 9.23 5.85
CA LYS A 127 13.43 8.32 6.63
C LYS A 127 13.84 7.06 5.87
N TRP A 128 13.29 6.81 4.70
CA TRP A 128 13.39 5.52 4.02
C TRP A 128 14.84 5.11 3.75
N LYS A 129 15.72 6.07 3.43
CA LYS A 129 17.16 5.80 3.25
C LYS A 129 17.82 5.20 4.49
N SER A 130 17.45 5.66 5.68
CA SER A 130 17.94 5.09 6.94
C SER A 130 17.32 3.73 7.22
N TYR A 131 16.01 3.58 7.00
CA TYR A 131 15.31 2.31 7.17
C TYR A 131 15.87 1.22 6.25
N LYS A 132 16.08 1.55 4.97
CA LYS A 132 16.70 0.66 3.99
C LYS A 132 18.08 0.19 4.41
N ARG A 133 18.91 1.09 4.95
CA ARG A 133 20.23 0.72 5.48
C ARG A 133 20.12 -0.28 6.65
N ILE A 134 19.19 -0.08 7.58
CA ILE A 134 18.94 -1.03 8.67
C ILE A 134 18.49 -2.38 8.10
N ILE A 135 17.56 -2.37 7.14
CA ILE A 135 17.06 -3.58 6.48
C ILE A 135 18.21 -4.33 5.79
N ASP A 136 19.04 -3.65 4.99
CA ASP A 136 20.16 -4.26 4.27
C ASP A 136 21.19 -4.88 5.22
N LEU A 137 21.51 -4.18 6.32
CA LEU A 137 22.42 -4.70 7.35
C LEU A 137 21.83 -5.90 8.11
N PHE A 138 20.51 -5.91 8.31
CA PHE A 138 19.81 -7.02 8.92
C PHE A 138 19.84 -8.26 8.02
N ARG A 139 19.60 -8.08 6.71
CA ARG A 139 19.70 -9.16 5.71
C ARG A 139 21.08 -9.78 5.62
N SER A 140 22.13 -8.94 5.72
CA SER A 140 23.51 -9.42 5.65
C SER A 140 24.08 -9.89 6.99
N ASN A 141 23.26 -9.95 8.05
CA ASN A 141 23.68 -10.24 9.43
C ASN A 141 24.93 -9.43 9.86
N SER A 142 24.92 -8.12 9.59
CA SER A 142 26.09 -7.26 9.79
C SER A 142 26.30 -6.88 11.26
N GLU A 143 27.57 -6.87 11.70
CA GLU A 143 27.97 -6.36 13.02
C GLU A 143 27.60 -4.89 13.26
N TYR A 144 27.39 -4.10 12.19
CA TYR A 144 27.03 -2.69 12.26
C TYR A 144 25.52 -2.44 12.41
N LEU A 145 24.69 -3.48 12.42
CA LEU A 145 23.23 -3.34 12.46
C LEU A 145 22.76 -2.58 13.71
N VAL A 146 23.20 -3.00 14.89
CA VAL A 146 22.69 -2.49 16.17
C VAL A 146 22.95 -0.99 16.32
N GLN A 147 24.13 -0.52 15.92
CA GLN A 147 24.45 0.91 15.97
C GLN A 147 23.57 1.74 15.01
N GLU A 148 23.18 1.20 13.85
CA GLU A 148 22.30 1.89 12.91
C GLU A 148 20.85 1.92 13.44
N ILE A 149 20.38 0.82 14.04
CA ILE A 149 19.09 0.80 14.74
C ILE A 149 19.04 1.87 15.82
N GLN A 150 20.10 1.99 16.64
CA GLN A 150 20.16 2.95 17.75
C GLN A 150 20.24 4.43 17.31
N LYS A 151 20.65 4.71 16.07
CA LYS A 151 20.59 6.06 15.48
C LYS A 151 19.17 6.47 15.15
N GLU A 152 18.34 5.54 14.68
CA GLU A 152 16.96 5.81 14.27
C GLU A 152 15.94 5.64 15.41
N PHE A 153 16.18 4.67 16.28
CA PHE A 153 15.27 4.29 17.35
C PHE A 153 15.98 4.35 18.71
N SER A 154 15.28 4.85 19.72
CA SER A 154 15.78 4.95 21.09
C SER A 154 14.73 4.50 22.10
N GLY A 155 15.20 4.07 23.28
CA GLY A 155 14.35 3.58 24.37
C GLY A 155 14.58 2.10 24.69
N GLN A 156 13.93 1.63 25.75
CA GLN A 156 14.15 0.29 26.32
C GLN A 156 13.87 -0.86 25.33
N TYR A 157 12.95 -0.65 24.38
CA TYR A 157 12.57 -1.67 23.40
C TYR A 157 13.59 -1.86 22.26
N PHE A 158 14.56 -0.94 22.12
CA PHE A 158 15.57 -0.89 21.06
C PHE A 158 17.00 -1.15 21.56
N GLN A 159 17.15 -1.75 22.75
CA GLN A 159 18.47 -2.08 23.30
C GLN A 159 19.20 -3.14 22.49
N CYS A 160 18.49 -3.98 21.73
CA CYS A 160 19.05 -4.98 20.81
C CYS A 160 20.03 -5.94 21.51
N ARG A 161 19.67 -6.44 22.70
CA ARG A 161 20.52 -7.29 23.54
C ARG A 161 20.66 -8.73 23.03
N ASP A 162 19.68 -9.17 22.25
CA ASP A 162 19.62 -10.49 21.64
C ASP A 162 18.94 -10.41 20.26
N GLU A 163 18.91 -11.52 19.54
CA GLU A 163 18.31 -11.61 18.20
C GLU A 163 16.81 -11.32 18.19
N SER A 164 16.08 -11.63 19.27
CA SER A 164 14.64 -11.32 19.37
C SER A 164 14.41 -9.81 19.48
N GLU A 165 15.24 -9.11 20.24
CA GLU A 165 15.21 -7.65 20.32
C GLU A 165 15.60 -6.99 19.00
N VAL A 166 16.59 -7.54 18.30
CA VAL A 166 16.98 -7.06 16.97
C VAL A 166 15.83 -7.26 15.97
N LEU A 167 15.25 -8.46 15.91
CA LEU A 167 14.12 -8.76 15.03
C LEU A 167 12.95 -7.80 15.30
N ARG A 168 12.61 -7.60 16.57
CA ARG A 168 11.57 -6.66 16.99
C ARG A 168 11.91 -5.23 16.59
N ALA A 169 13.15 -4.79 16.79
CA ALA A 169 13.57 -3.44 16.44
C ALA A 169 13.50 -3.17 14.94
N VAL A 170 13.86 -4.15 14.09
CA VAL A 170 13.71 -4.06 12.64
C VAL A 170 12.24 -4.02 12.24
N HIS A 171 11.40 -4.90 12.82
CA HIS A 171 9.95 -4.90 12.59
C HIS A 171 9.29 -3.54 12.94
N MET A 172 9.86 -2.77 13.87
CA MET A 172 9.36 -1.43 14.17
C MET A 172 9.45 -0.44 13.00
N ILE A 173 10.26 -0.72 11.97
CA ILE A 173 10.22 0.03 10.70
C ILE A 173 8.85 -0.13 10.05
N GLU A 174 8.26 -1.31 10.07
CA GLU A 174 6.95 -1.57 9.44
C GLU A 174 5.82 -0.93 10.22
N VAL A 175 5.87 -1.04 11.55
CA VAL A 175 4.87 -0.48 12.46
C VAL A 175 4.81 1.05 12.31
N HIS A 176 5.96 1.72 12.38
CA HIS A 176 6.02 3.17 12.21
C HIS A 176 5.85 3.58 10.76
N GLY A 177 6.42 2.84 9.82
CA GLY A 177 6.47 3.23 8.41
C GLY A 177 5.13 3.07 7.69
N PHE A 178 4.44 1.96 7.92
CA PHE A 178 3.31 1.55 7.08
C PHE A 178 2.04 1.24 7.88
N TYR A 179 2.11 0.49 8.98
CA TYR A 179 0.90 -0.03 9.62
C TYR A 179 -0.01 1.08 10.11
N SER A 180 0.56 2.10 10.75
CA SER A 180 -0.21 3.24 11.26
C SER A 180 -0.92 4.05 10.17
N ALA A 181 -0.39 4.06 8.94
CA ALA A 181 -0.98 4.77 7.81
C ALA A 181 -1.94 3.90 6.98
N LEU A 182 -1.62 2.63 6.79
CA LEU A 182 -2.21 1.80 5.75
C LEU A 182 -2.93 0.55 6.27
N LYS A 183 -2.62 0.07 7.48
CA LYS A 183 -3.25 -1.13 8.05
C LYS A 183 -3.32 -1.04 9.58
N LYS A 184 -4.00 0.01 10.06
CA LYS A 184 -4.05 0.37 11.49
C LYS A 184 -4.69 -0.73 12.35
N ASP A 185 -5.55 -1.57 11.77
CA ASP A 185 -6.20 -2.69 12.46
C ASP A 185 -5.19 -3.67 13.08
N ILE A 186 -3.97 -3.79 12.53
CA ILE A 186 -2.88 -4.56 13.14
C ILE A 186 -2.53 -4.00 14.54
N LEU A 187 -2.50 -2.67 14.66
CA LEU A 187 -2.15 -1.95 15.90
C LEU A 187 -3.32 -1.84 16.87
N ASP A 188 -4.53 -1.72 16.34
CA ASP A 188 -5.76 -1.59 17.13
C ASP A 188 -6.23 -2.96 17.67
N ASN A 189 -5.79 -4.06 17.06
CA ASN A 189 -6.07 -5.42 17.52
C ASN A 189 -4.79 -6.26 17.73
N PRO A 190 -3.92 -5.89 18.70
CA PRO A 190 -2.67 -6.63 18.95
C PRO A 190 -2.93 -8.07 19.43
N SER A 191 -4.13 -8.34 19.96
CA SER A 191 -4.54 -9.68 20.38
C SER A 191 -4.76 -10.64 19.21
N PHE A 192 -5.02 -10.10 18.00
CA PHE A 192 -5.23 -10.87 16.79
C PHE A 192 -3.94 -11.57 16.36
N SER A 193 -2.86 -10.82 16.14
CA SER A 193 -1.58 -11.40 15.73
C SER A 193 -0.92 -12.18 16.85
N ALA A 194 -1.07 -11.74 18.11
CA ALA A 194 -0.68 -12.55 19.27
C ALA A 194 -1.48 -13.86 19.40
N GLY A 195 -2.64 -13.96 18.74
CA GLY A 195 -3.43 -15.19 18.65
C GLY A 195 -2.74 -16.30 17.86
N ILE A 196 -1.82 -15.96 16.96
CA ILE A 196 -1.00 -16.94 16.21
C ILE A 196 -0.16 -17.78 17.19
N MET A 197 0.41 -17.13 18.22
CA MET A 197 1.22 -17.79 19.25
C MET A 197 0.42 -18.79 20.11
N LYS A 198 -0.92 -18.80 20.00
CA LYS A 198 -1.82 -19.70 20.73
C LYS A 198 -2.31 -20.88 19.88
N LEU A 199 -1.97 -20.92 18.60
CA LEU A 199 -2.24 -22.08 17.76
C LEU A 199 -1.39 -23.28 18.23
N ASP A 200 -1.74 -24.47 17.74
CA ASP A 200 -1.03 -25.70 18.11
C ASP A 200 0.47 -25.58 17.77
N SER A 201 1.33 -25.74 18.79
CA SER A 201 2.76 -25.49 18.66
C SER A 201 3.48 -26.52 17.78
N VAL A 202 2.98 -27.76 17.76
CA VAL A 202 3.53 -28.83 16.90
C VAL A 202 3.24 -28.49 15.44
N GLN A 203 2.02 -28.06 15.13
CA GLN A 203 1.62 -27.64 13.79
C GLN A 203 2.32 -26.35 13.34
N LEU A 204 2.47 -25.36 14.22
CA LEU A 204 3.25 -24.14 13.90
C LEU A 204 4.72 -24.46 13.60
N LYS A 205 5.33 -25.35 14.38
CA LYS A 205 6.69 -25.82 14.10
C LYS A 205 6.77 -26.54 12.75
N SER A 206 5.82 -27.44 12.48
CA SER A 206 5.73 -28.13 11.19
C SER A 206 5.58 -27.15 10.02
N LEU A 207 4.84 -26.05 10.19
CA LEU A 207 4.72 -25.01 9.17
C LEU A 207 6.04 -24.26 8.95
N VAL A 208 6.74 -23.88 10.02
CA VAL A 208 8.06 -23.24 9.92
C VAL A 208 9.07 -24.16 9.23
N ASP A 209 9.10 -25.44 9.60
CA ASP A 209 9.97 -26.45 9.00
C ASP A 209 9.61 -26.68 7.51
N PHE A 210 8.32 -26.67 7.17
CA PHE A 210 7.85 -26.73 5.78
C PHE A 210 8.34 -25.52 4.99
N LEU A 211 8.15 -24.29 5.46
CA LEU A 211 8.58 -23.09 4.75
C LEU A 211 10.10 -23.05 4.53
N ASN A 212 10.89 -23.38 5.57
CA ASN A 212 12.36 -23.40 5.51
C ASN A 212 12.96 -24.60 4.76
N SER A 213 12.14 -25.54 4.25
CA SER A 213 12.59 -26.64 3.40
C SER A 213 12.28 -26.43 1.91
N HIS A 214 11.68 -25.30 1.54
CA HIS A 214 11.30 -24.99 0.16
C HIS A 214 11.96 -23.71 -0.33
N ASP A 215 12.81 -23.83 -1.35
CA ASP A 215 13.48 -22.70 -1.99
C ASP A 215 12.48 -21.60 -2.42
N GLY A 216 12.79 -20.35 -2.08
CA GLY A 216 11.93 -19.19 -2.32
C GLY A 216 10.83 -18.99 -1.28
N TYR A 217 10.72 -19.87 -0.28
CA TYR A 217 9.75 -19.79 0.81
C TYR A 217 10.38 -19.80 2.20
N HIS A 218 11.71 -19.78 2.30
CA HIS A 218 12.36 -19.62 3.60
C HIS A 218 11.88 -18.32 4.24
N LEU A 219 11.77 -18.29 5.57
CA LEU A 219 11.22 -17.12 6.28
C LEU A 219 11.99 -15.83 5.95
N GLU A 220 13.30 -15.93 5.70
CA GLU A 220 14.16 -14.82 5.29
C GLU A 220 13.89 -14.37 3.85
N GLU A 221 13.70 -15.31 2.91
CA GLU A 221 13.39 -15.01 1.51
C GLU A 221 12.01 -14.36 1.36
N LEU A 222 11.03 -14.83 2.12
CA LEU A 222 9.69 -14.21 2.16
C LEU A 222 9.75 -12.80 2.75
N GLN A 223 10.63 -12.55 3.72
CA GLN A 223 10.82 -11.20 4.25
C GLN A 223 11.54 -10.29 3.26
N ASP A 224 12.55 -10.79 2.56
CA ASP A 224 13.26 -10.06 1.50
C ASP A 224 12.31 -9.64 0.38
N LEU A 225 11.38 -10.53 0.00
CA LEU A 225 10.33 -10.24 -0.96
C LEU A 225 9.44 -9.07 -0.48
N ILE A 226 9.03 -9.06 0.79
CA ILE A 226 8.26 -7.96 1.39
C ILE A 226 9.04 -6.65 1.35
N TYR A 227 10.31 -6.65 1.76
CA TYR A 227 11.15 -5.45 1.78
C TYR A 227 11.40 -4.87 0.39
N LYS A 228 11.50 -5.72 -0.64
CA LYS A 228 11.56 -5.27 -2.03
C LYS A 228 10.29 -4.47 -2.39
N VAL A 229 9.11 -5.01 -2.08
CA VAL A 229 7.83 -4.33 -2.36
C VAL A 229 7.72 -3.02 -1.57
N TYR A 230 8.23 -2.95 -0.34
CA TYR A 230 8.29 -1.69 0.41
C TYR A 230 9.12 -0.63 -0.30
N ASP A 231 10.29 -1.00 -0.85
CA ASP A 231 11.14 -0.07 -1.62
C ASP A 231 10.43 0.43 -2.88
N ASP A 232 9.68 -0.44 -3.56
CA ASP A 232 8.93 -0.09 -4.75
C ASP A 232 7.71 0.78 -4.42
N PHE A 233 7.00 0.52 -3.33
CA PHE A 233 5.89 1.34 -2.86
C PHE A 233 6.33 2.76 -2.53
N ILE A 234 7.44 2.94 -1.80
CA ILE A 234 7.95 4.28 -1.43
C ILE A 234 8.32 5.12 -2.66
N LYS A 235 8.65 4.50 -3.81
CA LYS A 235 8.90 5.25 -5.06
C LYS A 235 7.63 5.78 -5.70
N ILE A 236 6.47 5.18 -5.41
CA ILE A 236 5.22 5.47 -6.11
C ILE A 236 4.06 5.91 -5.21
N TYR A 237 4.21 5.89 -3.88
CA TYR A 237 3.09 6.12 -2.95
C TYR A 237 2.32 7.42 -3.23
N GLN A 238 3.01 8.51 -3.61
CA GLN A 238 2.35 9.78 -3.95
C GLN A 238 1.37 9.65 -5.11
N ARG A 239 1.62 8.71 -6.02
CA ARG A 239 0.75 8.40 -7.16
C ARG A 239 -0.54 7.72 -6.71
N LEU A 240 -0.50 6.97 -5.61
CA LEU A 240 -1.61 6.19 -5.08
C LEU A 240 -2.40 6.91 -3.96
N ILE A 241 -2.02 8.13 -3.58
CA ILE A 241 -2.73 8.89 -2.54
C ILE A 241 -4.22 9.11 -2.91
N PRO A 242 -4.58 9.48 -4.16
CA PRO A 242 -5.99 9.59 -4.55
C PRO A 242 -6.78 8.28 -4.37
N ALA A 243 -6.15 7.13 -4.64
CA ALA A 243 -6.76 5.82 -4.40
C ALA A 243 -6.92 5.53 -2.90
N LEU A 244 -5.90 5.83 -2.08
CA LEU A 244 -6.01 5.75 -0.62
C LEU A 244 -7.15 6.61 -0.06
N ALA A 245 -7.42 7.76 -0.68
CA ALA A 245 -8.49 8.66 -0.30
C ALA A 245 -9.86 7.94 -0.34
N LEU A 246 -10.13 7.12 -1.38
CA LEU A 246 -11.40 6.39 -1.51
C LEU A 246 -11.78 5.62 -0.24
N GLN A 247 -10.80 5.05 0.45
CA GLN A 247 -10.99 4.25 1.66
C GLN A 247 -11.49 5.05 2.88
N TYR A 248 -11.47 6.37 2.82
CA TYR A 248 -11.98 7.29 3.85
C TYR A 248 -13.34 7.91 3.47
N CYS A 249 -13.87 7.56 2.31
CA CYS A 249 -15.20 7.96 1.86
C CYS A 249 -16.24 6.86 2.07
N LYS A 250 -17.51 7.22 1.88
CA LYS A 250 -18.62 6.27 1.79
C LYS A 250 -18.47 5.41 0.55
N ASP A 251 -18.93 4.18 0.63
CA ASP A 251 -19.00 3.28 -0.52
C ASP A 251 -19.84 3.92 -1.64
N ASP A 252 -19.51 3.59 -2.90
CA ASP A 252 -20.20 4.05 -4.11
C ASP A 252 -20.34 5.59 -4.23
N SER A 253 -19.43 6.35 -3.60
CA SER A 253 -19.49 7.82 -3.60
C SER A 253 -18.78 8.51 -4.78
N PHE A 254 -18.13 7.72 -5.65
CA PHE A 254 -17.38 8.20 -6.80
C PHE A 254 -17.93 7.58 -8.08
N ASP A 255 -17.97 8.39 -9.14
CA ASP A 255 -18.25 7.94 -10.49
C ASP A 255 -16.93 7.80 -11.23
N PHE A 256 -16.43 6.58 -11.39
CA PHE A 256 -15.15 6.33 -12.07
C PHE A 256 -15.19 6.65 -13.57
N GLU A 257 -16.35 6.86 -14.19
CA GLU A 257 -16.43 7.34 -15.56
C GLU A 257 -16.01 8.81 -15.64
N VAL A 258 -16.46 9.62 -14.69
CA VAL A 258 -16.25 11.07 -14.62
C VAL A 258 -15.01 11.45 -13.82
N GLU A 259 -14.69 10.70 -12.77
CA GLU A 259 -13.65 10.99 -11.80
C GLU A 259 -12.47 10.01 -11.92
N GLY A 260 -11.27 10.52 -11.71
CA GLY A 260 -10.03 9.76 -11.88
C GLY A 260 -8.87 10.33 -11.07
N SER A 261 -7.67 9.97 -11.47
CA SER A 261 -6.42 10.34 -10.81
C SER A 261 -5.56 11.19 -11.73
N THR A 262 -4.96 12.26 -11.20
CA THR A 262 -4.02 13.12 -11.94
C THR A 262 -2.60 13.06 -11.38
N THR A 263 -2.33 12.10 -10.49
CA THR A 263 -1.00 11.90 -9.90
C THR A 263 -0.23 10.77 -10.58
N SER A 264 -0.88 10.00 -11.46
CA SER A 264 -0.32 8.83 -12.10
C SER A 264 -0.81 8.66 -13.54
N SER A 265 -0.10 7.80 -14.27
CA SER A 265 -0.62 7.09 -15.43
C SER A 265 -0.59 5.58 -15.16
N PHE A 266 -1.32 4.82 -15.98
CA PHE A 266 -1.29 3.36 -15.98
C PHE A 266 0.15 2.82 -15.96
N ASP A 267 1.01 3.30 -16.87
CA ASP A 267 2.40 2.86 -16.96
C ASP A 267 3.23 3.17 -15.71
N SER A 268 2.92 4.26 -15.00
CA SER A 268 3.63 4.65 -13.78
C SER A 268 3.34 3.75 -12.58
N VAL A 269 2.22 3.01 -12.60
CA VAL A 269 1.75 2.14 -11.51
C VAL A 269 1.85 0.66 -11.90
N LYS A 270 1.78 0.33 -13.20
CA LYS A 270 1.76 -1.02 -13.76
C LYS A 270 2.78 -1.97 -13.17
N GLN A 271 4.03 -1.56 -13.07
CA GLN A 271 5.10 -2.42 -12.56
C GLN A 271 4.90 -2.77 -11.08
N PHE A 272 4.57 -1.77 -10.25
CA PHE A 272 4.28 -2.00 -8.84
C PHE A 272 3.07 -2.92 -8.66
N TYR A 273 2.01 -2.74 -9.44
CA TYR A 273 0.83 -3.62 -9.42
C TYR A 273 1.22 -5.08 -9.69
N LEU A 274 2.06 -5.34 -10.70
CA LEU A 274 2.55 -6.69 -10.99
C LEU A 274 3.39 -7.25 -9.84
N ASP A 275 4.31 -6.45 -9.31
CA ASP A 275 5.24 -6.87 -8.26
C ASP A 275 4.50 -7.19 -6.95
N VAL A 276 3.56 -6.34 -6.52
CA VAL A 276 2.78 -6.59 -5.31
C VAL A 276 1.84 -7.79 -5.47
N TYR A 277 1.23 -7.98 -6.65
CA TYR A 277 0.41 -9.15 -6.93
C TYR A 277 1.23 -10.45 -6.85
N GLU A 278 2.42 -10.47 -7.43
CA GLU A 278 3.24 -11.68 -7.42
C GLU A 278 3.84 -11.95 -6.04
N ALA A 279 4.23 -10.90 -5.34
CA ALA A 279 4.72 -11.00 -3.97
C ALA A 279 3.65 -11.54 -3.04
N LEU A 280 2.44 -10.95 -3.05
CA LEU A 280 1.34 -11.39 -2.21
C LEU A 280 0.95 -12.85 -2.54
N GLY A 281 0.87 -13.23 -3.82
CA GLY A 281 0.58 -14.60 -4.22
C GLY A 281 1.63 -15.63 -3.80
N ASN A 282 2.89 -15.23 -3.58
CA ASN A 282 3.89 -16.07 -2.88
C ASN A 282 3.58 -16.17 -1.39
N LEU A 283 3.33 -15.04 -0.74
CA LEU A 283 3.15 -14.90 0.71
C LEU A 283 1.87 -15.57 1.23
N LEU A 284 0.83 -15.73 0.41
CA LEU A 284 -0.47 -16.30 0.82
C LEU A 284 -0.39 -17.73 1.41
N VAL A 285 0.71 -18.47 1.22
CA VAL A 285 0.91 -19.75 1.91
C VAL A 285 0.82 -19.61 3.44
N ILE A 286 1.29 -18.48 3.99
CA ILE A 286 1.29 -18.22 5.43
C ILE A 286 -0.14 -18.13 6.00
N PRO A 287 -0.99 -17.17 5.57
CA PRO A 287 -2.35 -17.04 6.12
C PRO A 287 -3.20 -18.29 5.87
N VAL A 288 -3.04 -18.95 4.72
CA VAL A 288 -3.76 -20.20 4.40
C VAL A 288 -3.36 -21.32 5.36
N ALA A 289 -2.05 -21.52 5.59
CA ALA A 289 -1.60 -22.53 6.54
C ALA A 289 -2.04 -22.21 7.98
N LEU A 290 -2.01 -20.94 8.40
CA LEU A 290 -2.51 -20.53 9.72
C LEU A 290 -4.02 -20.84 9.88
N ASN A 291 -4.82 -20.63 8.83
CA ASN A 291 -6.22 -21.04 8.84
C ASN A 291 -6.37 -22.56 8.89
N ASN A 292 -5.56 -23.32 8.15
CA ASN A 292 -5.59 -24.78 8.22
C ASN A 292 -5.33 -25.28 9.65
N ILE A 293 -4.31 -24.74 10.34
CA ILE A 293 -4.05 -25.07 11.75
C ILE A 293 -5.27 -24.71 12.61
N LYS A 294 -5.82 -23.52 12.44
CA LYS A 294 -6.92 -23.02 13.28
C LYS A 294 -8.24 -23.79 13.11
N TYR A 295 -8.62 -24.06 11.87
CA TYR A 295 -9.94 -24.61 11.54
C TYR A 295 -9.92 -26.13 11.33
N ARG A 296 -8.75 -26.71 11.07
CA ARG A 296 -8.59 -28.14 10.70
C ARG A 296 -7.56 -28.88 11.56
N ALA A 297 -6.91 -28.19 12.51
CA ALA A 297 -5.89 -28.76 13.41
C ALA A 297 -4.68 -29.38 12.69
N ASP A 298 -4.46 -29.06 11.42
CA ASP A 298 -3.35 -29.56 10.60
C ASP A 298 -2.98 -28.49 9.57
N ALA A 299 -1.73 -28.04 9.57
CA ALA A 299 -1.22 -27.03 8.63
C ALA A 299 -1.37 -27.46 7.16
N ASN A 300 -1.31 -28.77 6.89
CA ASN A 300 -1.42 -29.34 5.54
C ASN A 300 -2.85 -29.58 5.08
N SER A 301 -3.85 -29.56 5.97
CA SER A 301 -5.22 -29.87 5.57
C SER A 301 -5.84 -28.71 4.78
N MET A 302 -5.92 -28.83 3.45
CA MET A 302 -6.42 -27.76 2.57
C MET A 302 -7.95 -27.73 2.45
N ASN A 303 -8.51 -26.55 2.12
CA ASN A 303 -9.89 -26.46 1.64
C ASN A 303 -10.04 -27.05 0.22
N PRO A 304 -11.17 -27.71 -0.10
CA PRO A 304 -11.43 -28.26 -1.43
C PRO A 304 -11.91 -27.19 -2.43
N LEU A 305 -11.22 -26.05 -2.52
CA LEU A 305 -11.55 -24.96 -3.44
C LEU A 305 -10.98 -25.18 -4.85
N GLU A 306 -9.84 -25.86 -4.92
CA GLU A 306 -9.15 -26.18 -6.17
C GLU A 306 -9.03 -27.69 -6.35
N LYS A 307 -9.11 -28.14 -7.60
CA LYS A 307 -9.02 -29.57 -7.91
C LYS A 307 -7.63 -30.10 -7.60
N ASN A 308 -7.57 -31.27 -6.99
CA ASN A 308 -6.33 -31.98 -6.64
C ASN A 308 -5.41 -31.18 -5.69
N VAL A 309 -5.97 -30.31 -4.85
CA VAL A 309 -5.21 -29.60 -3.82
C VAL A 309 -5.61 -30.16 -2.46
N SER A 310 -4.71 -30.94 -1.87
CA SER A 310 -4.94 -31.62 -0.59
C SER A 310 -3.88 -31.30 0.48
N SER A 311 -2.76 -30.71 0.06
CA SER A 311 -1.61 -30.38 0.90
C SER A 311 -1.05 -28.99 0.58
N LEU A 312 -0.20 -28.44 1.45
CA LEU A 312 0.54 -27.21 1.14
C LEU A 312 1.46 -27.37 -0.07
N GLU A 313 2.00 -28.58 -0.28
CA GLU A 313 2.80 -28.95 -1.45
C GLU A 313 2.00 -28.82 -2.76
N ASP A 314 0.74 -29.29 -2.77
CA ASP A 314 -0.14 -29.11 -3.92
C ASP A 314 -0.49 -27.63 -4.13
N TYR A 315 -0.71 -26.89 -3.03
CA TYR A 315 -0.99 -25.46 -3.07
C TYR A 315 0.17 -24.65 -3.68
N LEU A 316 1.43 -24.97 -3.34
CA LEU A 316 2.59 -24.31 -3.93
C LEU A 316 2.73 -24.56 -5.43
N LYS A 317 2.15 -25.64 -5.97
CA LYS A 317 2.12 -25.91 -7.42
C LYS A 317 1.05 -25.12 -8.17
N LEU A 318 0.11 -24.50 -7.46
CA LEU A 318 -0.93 -23.70 -8.09
C LEU A 318 -0.36 -22.46 -8.79
N PRO A 319 -0.93 -22.10 -9.96
CA PRO A 319 -0.77 -20.76 -10.52
C PRO A 319 -1.13 -19.70 -9.48
N LYS A 320 -0.42 -18.57 -9.50
CA LYS A 320 -0.61 -17.47 -8.55
C LYS A 320 -2.06 -16.99 -8.49
N ALA A 321 -2.73 -16.90 -9.64
CA ALA A 321 -4.14 -16.57 -9.72
C ALA A 321 -5.04 -17.52 -8.90
N SER A 322 -4.79 -18.82 -8.94
CA SER A 322 -5.57 -19.81 -8.19
C SER A 322 -5.33 -19.75 -6.68
N ARG A 323 -4.15 -19.29 -6.25
CA ARG A 323 -3.84 -19.14 -4.82
C ARG A 323 -4.75 -18.11 -4.14
N TYR A 324 -5.14 -17.06 -4.85
CA TYR A 324 -6.08 -16.05 -4.36
C TYR A 324 -7.49 -16.60 -4.08
N HIS A 325 -7.88 -17.75 -4.64
CA HIS A 325 -9.16 -18.38 -4.31
C HIS A 325 -9.24 -18.81 -2.84
N PHE A 326 -8.10 -18.98 -2.17
CA PHE A 326 -8.03 -19.31 -0.75
C PHE A 326 -8.13 -18.08 0.17
N CYS A 327 -8.25 -16.87 -0.37
CA CYS A 327 -8.52 -15.65 0.40
C CYS A 327 -9.99 -15.59 0.84
N LEU A 328 -10.39 -16.47 1.76
CA LEU A 328 -11.77 -16.60 2.22
C LEU A 328 -12.12 -15.56 3.30
N ASN A 329 -13.31 -14.97 3.21
CA ASN A 329 -13.89 -14.13 4.26
C ASN A 329 -14.47 -14.92 5.44
N THR A 330 -14.57 -16.24 5.32
CA THR A 330 -15.02 -17.13 6.40
C THR A 330 -13.88 -17.59 7.31
N GLU A 331 -12.62 -17.32 6.94
CA GLU A 331 -11.45 -17.76 7.68
C GLU A 331 -10.59 -16.57 8.12
N VAL A 332 -10.37 -16.47 9.42
CA VAL A 332 -9.91 -15.23 10.07
C VAL A 332 -8.59 -14.66 9.53
N TYR A 333 -7.60 -15.48 9.19
CA TYR A 333 -6.27 -14.99 8.77
C TYR A 333 -6.25 -14.56 7.30
N THR A 334 -7.22 -14.97 6.50
CA THR A 334 -7.38 -14.52 5.10
C THR A 334 -8.39 -13.39 5.01
N ASP A 335 -9.46 -13.45 5.80
CA ASP A 335 -10.48 -12.40 5.93
C ASP A 335 -9.84 -11.07 6.35
N PHE A 336 -8.96 -11.10 7.36
CA PHE A 336 -8.25 -9.90 7.85
C PHE A 336 -7.45 -9.16 6.76
N LEU A 337 -6.98 -9.88 5.74
CA LEU A 337 -6.18 -9.29 4.68
C LEU A 337 -7.01 -8.38 3.78
N ASP A 338 -8.31 -8.68 3.63
CA ASP A 338 -9.26 -7.95 2.77
C ASP A 338 -8.72 -7.80 1.33
N VAL A 339 -8.37 -8.94 0.73
CA VAL A 339 -7.66 -8.99 -0.56
C VAL A 339 -8.61 -8.65 -1.71
N VAL A 340 -8.27 -7.58 -2.44
CA VAL A 340 -8.94 -7.17 -3.69
C VAL A 340 -7.95 -7.33 -4.85
N VAL A 341 -8.28 -8.17 -5.84
CA VAL A 341 -7.39 -8.45 -6.99
C VAL A 341 -8.16 -8.70 -8.29
N ASN A 342 -7.59 -8.23 -9.40
CA ASN A 342 -8.04 -8.60 -10.75
C ASN A 342 -6.99 -9.48 -11.46
N ALA A 343 -7.04 -10.79 -11.21
CA ALA A 343 -6.12 -11.76 -11.80
C ALA A 343 -6.15 -11.78 -13.35
N LYS A 344 -7.28 -11.43 -13.96
CA LYS A 344 -7.43 -11.39 -15.42
C LYS A 344 -6.72 -10.16 -16.00
N LEU A 345 -6.94 -8.98 -15.43
CA LEU A 345 -6.20 -7.78 -15.80
C LEU A 345 -4.71 -8.00 -15.61
N ARG A 346 -4.29 -8.49 -14.43
CA ARG A 346 -2.88 -8.82 -14.15
C ARG A 346 -2.24 -9.67 -15.24
N ASN A 347 -2.90 -10.76 -15.65
CA ASN A 347 -2.37 -11.65 -16.67
C ASN A 347 -2.31 -10.97 -18.05
N ALA A 348 -3.32 -10.16 -18.40
CA ALA A 348 -3.31 -9.39 -19.64
C ALA A 348 -2.14 -8.39 -19.67
N ILE A 349 -1.85 -7.73 -18.55
CA ILE A 349 -0.68 -6.85 -18.40
C ILE A 349 0.61 -7.64 -18.66
N GLY A 350 0.78 -8.81 -18.04
CA GLY A 350 1.96 -9.66 -18.22
C GLY A 350 2.15 -10.19 -19.65
N HIS A 351 1.09 -10.23 -20.46
CA HIS A 351 1.11 -10.64 -21.86
C HIS A 351 1.12 -9.45 -22.85
N ASN A 352 1.18 -8.21 -22.37
CA ASN A 352 1.03 -6.99 -23.18
C ASN A 352 -0.28 -6.93 -23.97
N ASP A 353 -1.35 -7.56 -23.45
CA ASP A 353 -2.70 -7.55 -24.01
C ASP A 353 -3.57 -6.46 -23.34
N VAL A 354 -2.98 -5.28 -23.13
CA VAL A 354 -3.59 -4.15 -22.43
C VAL A 354 -3.29 -2.84 -23.15
N GLU A 355 -4.30 -1.97 -23.22
CA GLU A 355 -4.20 -0.61 -23.75
C GLU A 355 -4.88 0.35 -22.76
N CYS A 356 -4.33 1.54 -22.56
CA CYS A 356 -4.92 2.55 -21.70
C CYS A 356 -5.14 3.85 -22.48
N ASP A 357 -6.35 4.38 -22.45
CA ASP A 357 -6.64 5.71 -22.95
C ASP A 357 -6.37 6.75 -21.84
N ALA A 358 -5.43 7.66 -22.06
CA ALA A 358 -4.98 8.58 -21.01
C ALA A 358 -5.99 9.69 -20.68
N VAL A 359 -6.92 10.01 -21.59
CA VAL A 359 -7.93 11.07 -21.40
C VAL A 359 -9.09 10.56 -20.56
N SER A 360 -9.71 9.46 -21.01
CA SER A 360 -10.82 8.79 -20.31
C SER A 360 -10.35 7.94 -19.14
N GLN A 361 -9.05 7.66 -19.04
CA GLN A 361 -8.43 6.80 -18.02
C GLN A 361 -9.02 5.39 -18.01
N VAL A 362 -9.43 4.89 -19.17
CA VAL A 362 -9.97 3.53 -19.34
C VAL A 362 -8.84 2.58 -19.75
N ILE A 363 -8.64 1.55 -18.95
CA ILE A 363 -7.77 0.41 -19.22
C ILE A 363 -8.61 -0.65 -19.92
N THR A 364 -8.30 -0.97 -21.17
CA THR A 364 -8.94 -2.05 -21.92
C THR A 364 -8.00 -3.24 -22.02
N TYR A 365 -8.47 -4.43 -21.67
CA TYR A 365 -7.63 -5.62 -21.65
C TYR A 365 -8.33 -6.88 -22.18
N ILE A 366 -7.54 -7.83 -22.67
CA ILE A 366 -8.02 -9.13 -23.13
C ILE A 366 -7.86 -10.16 -21.99
N PRO A 367 -8.95 -10.59 -21.34
CA PRO A 367 -8.87 -11.46 -20.16
C PRO A 367 -8.45 -12.90 -20.47
N ASN A 368 -8.57 -13.34 -21.73
CA ASN A 368 -8.19 -14.68 -22.17
C ASN A 368 -7.44 -14.57 -23.51
N PRO A 369 -6.13 -14.85 -23.56
CA PRO A 369 -5.37 -14.74 -24.81
C PRO A 369 -5.82 -15.72 -25.88
N LYS A 370 -6.55 -16.80 -25.52
CA LYS A 370 -7.13 -17.75 -26.48
C LYS A 370 -8.39 -17.23 -27.17
N ASP A 371 -9.04 -16.22 -26.61
CA ASP A 371 -10.23 -15.57 -27.17
C ASP A 371 -10.08 -14.05 -27.09
N ARG A 372 -9.41 -13.49 -28.11
CA ARG A 372 -9.14 -12.05 -28.22
C ARG A 372 -10.36 -11.21 -28.61
N THR A 373 -11.51 -11.85 -28.84
CA THR A 373 -12.75 -11.14 -29.17
C THR A 373 -13.41 -10.54 -27.93
N ILE A 374 -13.16 -11.13 -26.77
CA ILE A 374 -13.65 -10.63 -25.48
C ILE A 374 -12.66 -9.58 -24.98
N LYS A 375 -13.17 -8.38 -24.71
CA LYS A 375 -12.43 -7.31 -24.03
C LYS A 375 -13.17 -6.93 -22.74
N LYS A 376 -12.41 -6.53 -21.74
CA LYS A 376 -12.91 -5.95 -20.50
C LYS A 376 -12.28 -4.58 -20.28
N THR A 377 -12.93 -3.79 -19.46
CA THR A 377 -12.48 -2.44 -19.12
C THR A 377 -12.43 -2.27 -17.61
N GLU A 378 -11.54 -1.38 -17.17
CA GLU A 378 -11.38 -0.96 -15.78
C GLU A 378 -10.84 0.48 -15.79
N TYR A 379 -11.21 1.31 -14.82
CA TYR A 379 -10.69 2.67 -14.73
C TYR A 379 -9.35 2.72 -13.99
N LEU A 380 -8.49 3.68 -14.34
CA LEU A 380 -7.16 3.86 -13.71
C LEU A 380 -7.25 3.92 -12.18
N LEU A 381 -8.23 4.65 -11.64
CA LEU A 381 -8.38 4.82 -10.20
C LEU A 381 -8.83 3.53 -9.49
N GLU A 382 -9.60 2.66 -10.17
CA GLU A 382 -9.92 1.31 -9.66
C GLU A 382 -8.63 0.47 -9.59
N PHE A 383 -7.85 0.48 -10.66
CA PHE A 383 -6.58 -0.22 -10.76
C PHE A 383 -5.55 0.24 -9.70
N GLU A 384 -5.46 1.54 -9.44
CA GLU A 384 -4.65 2.12 -8.36
C GLU A 384 -5.14 1.67 -6.98
N ASN A 385 -6.46 1.61 -6.78
CA ASN A 385 -7.05 1.17 -5.52
C ASN A 385 -6.78 -0.33 -5.28
N GLU A 386 -6.89 -1.17 -6.31
CA GLU A 386 -6.47 -2.57 -6.24
C GLU A 386 -4.99 -2.71 -5.84
N ALA A 387 -4.08 -1.91 -6.42
CA ALA A 387 -2.67 -1.90 -6.03
C ALA A 387 -2.47 -1.55 -4.55
N MET A 388 -3.22 -0.56 -4.05
CA MET A 388 -3.20 -0.16 -2.64
C MET A 388 -3.70 -1.29 -1.72
N HIS A 389 -4.84 -1.91 -2.06
CA HIS A 389 -5.39 -3.03 -1.27
C HIS A 389 -4.46 -4.24 -1.23
N MET A 390 -3.82 -4.60 -2.36
CA MET A 390 -2.82 -5.68 -2.38
C MET A 390 -1.62 -5.36 -1.47
N PHE A 391 -1.17 -4.11 -1.47
CA PHE A 391 -0.08 -3.69 -0.58
C PHE A 391 -0.50 -3.77 0.89
N GLN A 392 -1.71 -3.33 1.22
CA GLN A 392 -2.28 -3.41 2.57
C GLN A 392 -2.44 -4.86 3.05
N ALA A 393 -2.85 -5.78 2.18
CA ALA A 393 -2.89 -7.21 2.45
C ALA A 393 -1.48 -7.77 2.73
N LEU A 394 -0.48 -7.36 1.93
CA LEU A 394 0.92 -7.75 2.16
C LEU A 394 1.44 -7.30 3.53
N LEU A 395 1.06 -6.10 4.01
CA LEU A 395 1.38 -5.66 5.39
C LEU A 395 0.81 -6.60 6.44
N GLY A 396 -0.42 -7.10 6.24
CA GLY A 396 -1.04 -8.09 7.12
C GLY A 396 -0.27 -9.42 7.15
N VAL A 397 0.17 -9.91 5.98
CA VAL A 397 0.99 -11.13 5.92
C VAL A 397 2.38 -10.90 6.50
N SER A 398 2.95 -9.69 6.38
CA SER A 398 4.22 -9.35 7.01
C SER A 398 4.18 -9.45 8.54
N GLU A 399 3.09 -9.01 9.18
CA GLU A 399 2.88 -9.20 10.61
C GLU A 399 2.83 -10.71 10.96
N TYR A 400 2.19 -11.54 10.14
CA TYR A 400 2.14 -12.98 10.37
C TYR A 400 3.52 -13.62 10.25
N LEU A 401 4.30 -13.20 9.25
CA LEU A 401 5.67 -13.64 9.06
C LEU A 401 6.56 -13.23 10.24
N TYR A 402 6.40 -12.02 10.77
CA TYR A 402 7.10 -11.58 11.99
C TYR A 402 6.82 -12.54 13.16
N ARG A 403 5.55 -12.95 13.37
CA ARG A 403 5.20 -13.94 14.41
C ARG A 403 5.83 -15.32 14.18
N LEU A 404 5.86 -15.79 12.92
CA LEU A 404 6.52 -17.06 12.60
C LEU A 404 8.04 -16.99 12.84
N ARG A 405 8.68 -15.85 12.58
CA ARG A 405 10.10 -15.65 12.88
C ARG A 405 10.37 -15.56 14.39
N GLU A 406 9.50 -14.91 15.16
CA GLU A 406 9.57 -14.97 16.63
C GLU A 406 9.50 -16.43 17.13
N LEU A 407 8.59 -17.23 16.59
CA LEU A 407 8.48 -18.67 16.92
C LEU A 407 9.73 -19.46 16.54
N SER A 408 10.29 -19.20 15.36
CA SER A 408 11.54 -19.86 14.92
C SER A 408 12.68 -19.62 15.92
N LEU A 409 12.86 -18.38 16.37
CA LEU A 409 13.86 -18.05 17.41
C LEU A 409 13.59 -18.80 18.72
N MET A 410 12.32 -18.90 19.13
CA MET A 410 11.94 -19.65 20.33
C MET A 410 12.25 -21.15 20.21
N TYR A 411 12.07 -21.76 19.04
CA TYR A 411 12.44 -23.16 18.79
C TYR A 411 13.95 -23.40 18.85
N ASP A 412 14.75 -22.39 18.52
CA ASP A 412 16.21 -22.39 18.67
C ASP A 412 16.68 -22.09 20.11
N GLY A 413 15.76 -21.99 21.07
CA GLY A 413 16.06 -21.68 22.48
C GLY A 413 16.36 -20.20 22.75
N LYS A 414 16.18 -19.32 21.76
CA LYS A 414 16.34 -17.86 21.90
C LYS A 414 15.04 -17.28 22.45
N ILE A 415 14.87 -17.38 23.76
CA ILE A 415 13.67 -16.90 24.46
C ILE A 415 13.67 -15.36 24.48
N PRO A 416 12.60 -14.68 24.00
CA PRO A 416 12.52 -13.23 24.06
C PRO A 416 12.68 -12.73 25.49
N LEU A 417 13.60 -11.79 25.71
CA LEU A 417 13.65 -11.06 26.98
C LEU A 417 12.31 -10.36 27.19
N MET A 418 11.56 -10.80 28.21
CA MET A 418 10.31 -10.15 28.58
C MET A 418 10.61 -8.72 29.03
N VAL A 419 10.21 -7.74 28.21
CA VAL A 419 10.06 -6.38 28.72
C VAL A 419 8.90 -6.44 29.70
N GLN A 420 9.20 -6.25 31.00
CA GLN A 420 8.28 -6.44 32.14
C GLN A 420 6.92 -5.72 31.98
N GLU A 421 6.79 -4.76 31.07
CA GLU A 421 5.56 -4.00 30.80
C GLU A 421 4.54 -4.68 29.86
N ARG A 422 4.92 -5.65 29.00
CA ARG A 422 3.97 -6.27 28.04
C ARG A 422 2.91 -7.16 28.70
N ALA A 423 3.19 -7.70 29.89
CA ALA A 423 2.29 -8.63 30.58
C ALA A 423 0.98 -7.98 31.08
N ASN A 424 0.91 -6.64 31.15
CA ASN A 424 -0.23 -5.90 31.69
C ASN A 424 -0.90 -4.97 30.65
N TRP A 425 -0.72 -5.21 29.36
CA TRP A 425 -1.32 -4.32 28.36
C TRP A 425 -2.85 -4.43 28.35
N PRO A 426 -3.59 -3.33 28.59
CA PRO A 426 -5.05 -3.37 28.62
C PRO A 426 -5.61 -3.66 27.21
N LYS A 427 -6.78 -4.31 27.13
CA LYS A 427 -7.52 -4.55 25.85
C LYS A 427 -7.79 -3.26 25.06
N LYS A 428 -7.72 -2.10 25.71
CA LYS A 428 -7.84 -0.77 25.11
C LYS A 428 -6.73 0.12 25.66
N ILE A 429 -5.93 0.67 24.76
CA ILE A 429 -4.77 1.50 25.12
C ILE A 429 -5.25 2.89 25.51
N GLY A 430 -5.02 3.31 26.74
CA GLY A 430 -5.29 4.65 27.22
C GLY A 430 -4.35 5.66 26.58
N ARG A 431 -4.84 6.88 26.33
CA ARG A 431 -4.04 7.97 25.72
C ARG A 431 -2.72 8.26 26.45
N ASN A 432 -2.66 8.03 27.75
CA ASN A 432 -1.47 8.27 28.57
C ASN A 432 -0.60 7.03 28.79
N ASP A 433 -1.05 5.84 28.39
CA ASP A 433 -0.29 4.61 28.55
C ASP A 433 0.96 4.66 27.66
N PRO A 434 2.04 3.93 27.99
CA PRO A 434 3.14 3.72 27.05
C PRO A 434 2.61 3.31 25.68
N CYS A 435 3.25 3.75 24.60
CA CYS A 435 2.80 3.39 23.25
C CYS A 435 3.22 1.93 22.94
N PRO A 436 2.32 1.06 22.42
CA PRO A 436 2.60 -0.38 22.25
C PRO A 436 3.73 -0.66 21.25
N CYS A 437 4.03 0.32 20.39
CA CYS A 437 5.18 0.34 19.49
C CYS A 437 6.54 0.40 20.20
N GLY A 438 6.59 0.53 21.53
CA GLY A 438 7.86 0.57 22.27
C GLY A 438 8.72 1.82 22.06
N SER A 439 8.17 2.89 21.48
CA SER A 439 8.86 4.18 21.27
C SER A 439 9.28 4.92 22.54
N GLY A 440 8.95 4.39 23.73
CA GLY A 440 9.16 5.04 25.02
C GLY A 440 8.27 6.28 25.26
N LYS A 441 7.43 6.66 24.30
CA LYS A 441 6.48 7.77 24.41
C LYS A 441 5.12 7.28 24.92
N LYS A 442 4.33 8.18 25.53
CA LYS A 442 2.90 7.91 25.77
C LYS A 442 2.18 7.74 24.43
N TYR A 443 1.13 6.91 24.38
CA TYR A 443 0.34 6.65 23.18
C TYR A 443 -0.05 7.96 22.49
N LYS A 444 -0.58 8.95 23.23
CA LYS A 444 -0.94 10.28 22.70
C LYS A 444 0.19 11.12 22.10
N PHE A 445 1.45 10.77 22.35
CA PHE A 445 2.63 11.45 21.81
C PHE A 445 3.32 10.61 20.73
N CYS A 446 2.74 9.48 20.37
CA CYS A 446 3.20 8.57 19.35
C CYS A 446 2.01 8.17 18.47
N HIS A 447 1.51 6.94 18.55
CA HIS A 447 0.45 6.45 17.65
C HIS A 447 -0.94 7.06 17.92
N GLY A 448 -1.16 7.69 19.07
CA GLY A 448 -2.37 8.43 19.44
C GLY A 448 -2.21 9.95 19.38
N LYS A 449 -1.17 10.44 18.68
CA LYS A 449 -0.97 11.88 18.46
C LYS A 449 -2.10 12.39 17.57
N ASN A 450 -3.06 13.06 18.21
CA ASN A 450 -4.09 13.83 17.53
C ASN A 450 -3.51 15.16 17.09
#